data_AF-A0AAV4TS29-F1
#
_entry.id   AF-A0AAV4TS29-F1
#
_cell.length_a   1.000
_cell.length_b   1.000
_cell.length_c   1.000
_cell.angle_alpha   90.00
_cell.angle_beta   90.00
_cell.angle_gamma   90.00
#
_symmetry.space_group_name_H-M   'P 1'
#
loop_
_entity.id
_entity.type
_entity.pdbx_description
1 polymer ?
#
loop_
_entity_poly.entity_id
_entity_poly.type
_entity_poly.pdbx_seq_one_letter_code
_entity_poly.pdbx_strand_id
1 'polypeptide(L)' 'VQAKTGLLFDEFVPVNYRSQLVNGTNYFIKVKHAPTQHLHLRVHRSFAGDVTLSAFQLDKKLEDELEYFQ' A
#
# COMPACT_ATOMS: atom_id res chain seq x y z
N VAL A 1 -0.30 8.21 -4.80
CA VAL A 1 0.61 8.30 -3.63
C VAL A 1 1.75 9.25 -3.94
N GLN A 2 2.51 9.05 -5.02
CA GLN A 2 3.57 9.95 -5.48
C GLN A 2 3.19 11.44 -5.44
N ALA A 3 2.05 11.82 -6.05
CA ALA A 3 1.56 13.20 -6.01
C ALA A 3 1.20 13.72 -4.61
N LYS A 4 0.85 12.84 -3.66
CA LYS A 4 0.55 13.21 -2.26
C LYS A 4 1.81 13.40 -1.42
N THR A 5 2.94 12.83 -1.83
CA THR A 5 4.19 12.82 -1.05
C THR A 5 5.26 13.71 -1.63
N GLY A 6 5.17 14.06 -2.92
CA GLY A 6 6.21 14.82 -3.64
C GLY A 6 7.48 14.01 -3.93
N LEU A 7 7.50 12.71 -3.56
CA LEU A 7 8.61 11.81 -3.86
C LEU A 7 8.56 11.39 -5.33
N LEU A 8 9.72 11.05 -5.89
CA LEU A 8 9.81 10.36 -7.18
C LEU A 8 9.99 8.87 -6.92
N PHE A 9 9.31 8.05 -7.72
CA PHE A 9 9.39 6.60 -7.64
C PHE A 9 10.03 6.07 -8.92
N ASP A 10 11.11 5.30 -8.77
CA ASP A 10 11.81 4.67 -9.90
C ASP A 10 11.01 3.48 -10.44
N GLU A 11 10.29 2.82 -9.54
CA GLU A 11 9.40 1.70 -9.81
C GLU A 11 8.16 1.78 -8.92
N PHE A 12 7.15 0.94 -9.17
CA PHE A 12 5.98 0.85 -8.30
C PHE A 12 5.45 -0.58 -8.31
N VAL A 13 6.24 -1.48 -7.74
CA VAL A 13 6.03 -2.94 -7.85
C VAL A 13 5.46 -3.49 -6.53
N PRO A 14 4.27 -4.09 -6.53
CA PRO A 14 3.76 -4.78 -5.35
C PRO A 14 4.58 -6.06 -5.11
N VAL A 15 5.12 -6.21 -3.90
CA VAL A 15 5.98 -7.35 -3.53
C VAL A 15 5.34 -8.26 -2.47
N ASN A 16 4.36 -7.76 -1.72
CA ASN A 16 3.60 -8.54 -0.75
C ASN A 16 2.23 -7.89 -0.50
N TYR A 17 1.23 -8.67 -0.11
CA TYR A 17 -0.07 -8.14 0.31
C TYR A 17 -0.73 -9.00 1.38
N ARG A 18 -1.65 -8.39 2.13
CA ARG A 18 -2.60 -9.05 3.03
C ARG A 18 -3.97 -8.44 2.81
N SER A 19 -5.02 -9.21 3.07
CA SER A 19 -6.40 -8.75 2.93
C SER A 19 -7.17 -8.87 4.24
N GLN A 20 -8.14 -7.98 4.44
CA GLN A 20 -9.08 -7.99 5.55
C GLN A 20 -10.50 -7.76 5.01
N LEU A 21 -11.41 -8.69 5.30
CA LEU A 21 -12.82 -8.58 4.93
C LEU A 21 -13.52 -7.55 5.83
N VAL A 22 -14.28 -6.66 5.22
CA VAL A 22 -15.09 -5.60 5.87
C VAL A 22 -16.38 -5.41 5.05
N ASN A 23 -17.00 -4.22 5.06
CA ASN A 23 -17.96 -3.83 4.04
C ASN A 23 -17.24 -3.56 2.70
N GLY A 24 -16.76 -4.63 2.07
CA GLY A 24 -15.75 -4.63 1.02
C GLY A 24 -14.50 -5.40 1.47
N THR A 25 -13.34 -5.03 0.95
CA THR A 25 -12.05 -5.64 1.33
C THR A 25 -10.99 -4.57 1.47
N ASN A 26 -10.33 -4.50 2.62
CA ASN A 26 -9.08 -3.76 2.75
C ASN A 26 -7.94 -4.63 2.22
N TYR A 27 -7.12 -4.07 1.35
CA TYR A 27 -5.83 -4.62 0.93
C TYR A 27 -4.72 -3.79 1.57
N PHE A 28 -3.89 -4.45 2.34
CA PHE A 28 -2.60 -3.93 2.79
C PHE A 28 -1.57 -4.41 1.77
N ILE A 29 -0.84 -3.50 1.14
CA ILE A 29 0.06 -3.83 0.02
C ILE A 29 1.43 -3.21 0.29
N LYS A 30 2.48 -4.04 0.33
CA LYS A 30 3.86 -3.58 0.32
C LYS A 30 4.29 -3.35 -1.13
N VAL A 31 4.72 -2.13 -1.42
CA VAL A 31 5.16 -1.70 -2.75
C VAL A 31 6.61 -1.27 -2.67
N LYS A 32 7.46 -1.85 -3.51
CA LYS A 32 8.82 -1.39 -3.75
C LYS A 32 8.76 -0.20 -4.70
N HIS A 33 9.43 0.90 -4.35
CA HIS A 33 9.49 2.09 -5.20
C HIS A 33 10.90 2.61 -5.52
N ALA A 34 11.91 2.00 -4.91
CA ALA A 34 13.34 2.13 -5.23
C ALA A 34 14.07 0.86 -4.73
N PRO A 35 15.36 0.62 -5.04
CA PRO A 35 16.07 -0.64 -4.76
C PRO A 35 15.93 -1.16 -3.32
N THR A 36 15.94 -0.28 -2.32
CA THR A 36 15.82 -0.63 -0.89
C THR A 36 14.63 0.03 -0.20
N GLN A 37 13.82 0.81 -0.94
CA GLN A 37 12.72 1.60 -0.36
C GLN A 37 11.37 1.02 -0.73
N HIS A 38 10.55 0.88 0.30
CA HIS A 38 9.19 0.39 0.20
C HIS A 38 8.23 1.38 0.87
N LEU A 39 6.97 1.23 0.51
CA LEU A 39 5.85 1.86 1.19
C LEU A 39 4.76 0.82 1.39
N HIS A 40 3.94 1.02 2.41
CA HIS A 40 2.75 0.22 2.62
C HIS A 40 1.52 1.02 2.23
N LEU A 41 0.61 0.42 1.46
CA LEU A 41 -0.67 0.98 1.10
C LEU A 41 -1.78 0.28 1.85
N ARG A 42 -2.80 1.03 2.23
CA ARG A 42 -4.11 0.50 2.58
C ARG A 42 -5.10 0.97 1.54
N VAL A 43 -5.63 0.02 0.78
CA VAL A 43 -6.59 0.26 -0.29
C VAL A 43 -7.90 -0.43 0.09
N HIS A 44 -9.02 0.29 0.06
CA HIS A 44 -10.34 -0.29 0.23
C HIS A 44 -10.96 -0.55 -1.14
N ARG A 45 -11.46 -1.78 -1.32
CA ARG A 45 -12.27 -2.17 -2.48
C ARG A 45 -13.71 -2.41 -2.02
N SER A 46 -14.66 -1.65 -2.55
CA SER A 46 -16.09 -1.86 -2.30
C SER A 46 -16.58 -3.18 -2.93
N PHE A 47 -17.73 -3.70 -2.51
CA PHE A 47 -18.35 -4.86 -3.18
C PHE A 47 -18.79 -4.55 -4.62
N ALA A 48 -19.07 -3.28 -4.93
CA ALA A 48 -19.36 -2.81 -6.29
C ALA A 48 -18.09 -2.71 -7.16
N GLY A 49 -16.90 -2.82 -6.56
CA GLY A 49 -15.63 -2.83 -7.26
C GLY A 49 -14.86 -1.51 -7.22
N ASP A 50 -15.41 -0.45 -6.61
CA ASP A 50 -14.73 0.83 -6.43
C ASP A 50 -13.47 0.65 -5.61
N VAL A 51 -12.38 1.30 -6.01
CA VAL A 51 -11.08 1.21 -5.34
C VAL A 51 -10.67 2.58 -4.83
N THR A 52 -10.37 2.67 -3.54
CA THR A 52 -9.94 3.91 -2.89
C THR A 52 -8.68 3.69 -2.07
N LEU A 53 -7.74 4.62 -2.17
CA LEU A 53 -6.58 4.65 -1.28
C LEU A 53 -7.01 5.24 0.07
N SER A 54 -7.07 4.41 1.11
CA SER A 54 -7.46 4.83 2.45
C SER A 54 -6.29 5.47 3.20
N ALA A 55 -5.12 4.82 3.18
CA ALA A 55 -3.92 5.28 3.90
C ALA A 55 -2.64 4.77 3.25
N PHE A 56 -1.49 5.34 3.63
CA PHE A 56 -0.18 4.83 3.25
C PHE A 56 0.86 5.15 4.33
N GLN A 57 1.91 4.33 4.41
CA GLN A 57 3.10 4.56 5.23
C GLN A 57 4.33 4.59 4.32
N LEU A 58 5.19 5.58 4.51
CA LEU A 58 6.47 5.72 3.82
C LEU A 58 7.60 5.09 4.63
N ASP A 59 8.82 5.16 4.09
CA ASP A 59 10.06 4.78 4.76
C ASP A 59 10.05 3.33 5.28
N LYS A 60 9.41 2.42 4.52
CA LYS A 60 9.40 0.99 4.79
C LYS A 60 10.53 0.28 4.06
N LYS A 61 10.86 -0.90 4.55
CA LYS A 61 11.88 -1.80 4.01
C LYS A 61 11.28 -3.15 3.65
N LEU A 62 12.10 -3.98 3.01
CA LEU A 62 11.70 -5.32 2.61
C LEU A 62 11.36 -6.19 3.83
N GLU A 63 12.09 -6.03 4.94
CA GLU A 63 11.93 -6.79 6.17
C GLU A 63 10.75 -6.34 7.06
N ASP A 64 10.23 -5.12 6.88
CA ASP A 64 9.14 -4.61 7.74
C ASP A 64 7.85 -5.42 7.57
N GLU A 65 7.25 -5.88 8.66
CA GLU A 65 5.99 -6.62 8.53
C GLU A 65 4.87 -5.74 7.97
N LEU A 66 4.06 -6.33 7.09
CA LEU A 66 2.85 -5.70 6.58
C LEU A 66 1.72 -5.93 7.59
N GLU A 67 1.61 -5.02 8.55
CA GLU A 67 0.58 -5.03 9.60
C GLU A 67 -0.63 -4.16 9.24
N TYR A 68 -1.68 -4.24 10.05
CA TYR A 68 -2.80 -3.31 9.99
C TYR A 68 -2.33 -1.89 10.36
N PHE A 69 -2.82 -0.88 9.62
CA PHE A 69 -2.68 0.53 9.96
C PHE A 69 -3.90 1.34 9.50
N GLN A 70 -4.08 2.52 10.09
CA GLN A 70 -5.16 3.45 9.80
C GLN A 70 -4.66 4.73 9.16
#